data_AF-A0A8B6HGQ7-F1
#
_entry.id   AF-A0A8B6HGQ7-F1
#
_cell.length_a   1.000
_cell.length_b   1.000
_cell.length_c   1.000
_cell.angle_alpha   90.00
_cell.angle_beta   90.00
_cell.angle_gamma   90.00
#
_symmetry.space_group_name_H-M   'P 1'
#
loop_
_entity.id
_entity.type
_entity.pdbx_description
1 polymer ?
#
loop_
_entity_poly.entity_id
_entity_poly.type
_entity_poly.pdbx_seq_one_letter_code
_entity_poly.pdbx_strand_id
1 'polypeptide(L)'
;NQGKPGHEVQSSTLELMNGLVSLVHQQCMPDVSSEAMEALLCLHQPENIELWNPESPIHTFWDVSSQVLFSISQKLIQRQLANYTDILKWLREILVCRNIFLNKNSANANIGNNKTICIHIKLEVVFFMYLWSIDIDAVLTAMSCFSLLCEEADIRCGADEMAVTQILPNYNVYADLAQASTVLTTGRAALQKRIMALLRKIDQHTSGNSQAWDDTHRNWDLITQYLETFPKDPKVKMEECQAPGLGASNPIKRKPPHHASTEHELEDQLNEWANMTGFLCALGGVRLQNKPHRISATSIPSGLDSRKTSLMQSCGDSQYCPVTQFISNLLKLLVCQNEKFGAQIQKHVKELVGHELNPALFPILFDQIKVCVDKFFDPSGQVIVTDLNTQFIENVIFIMKNILEIKTDQPCDNVGVTSIESLMLAIVRYVRHLDSTVHAIQIKIKLCQLVETMMQRRDDLTFRQEMKFRNKLVEYLTDWIMGNSHQVNIGDICSMSRRPTRTAIQRIIHSNQTTNQNSNKAPTPLFLRSQTDVDLDQASMEAVAALLAGLPLQPEESDRGDLMEAKSQLFL
;
A
#
# COMPACT_ATOMS: atom_id res chain seq x y z
N ASN A 1 52.89 5.90 -10.69
CA ASN A 1 53.29 7.00 -9.79
C ASN A 1 54.52 6.64 -8.96
N GLN A 2 55.65 6.23 -9.55
CA GLN A 2 56.86 5.96 -8.75
C GLN A 2 57.44 7.28 -8.22
N GLY A 3 57.66 7.37 -6.90
CA GLY A 3 58.30 8.52 -6.24
C GLY A 3 57.40 9.72 -5.90
N LYS A 4 56.08 9.65 -6.13
CA LYS A 4 55.12 10.68 -5.71
C LYS A 4 54.64 10.44 -4.28
N PRO A 5 54.36 11.50 -3.48
CA PRO A 5 53.81 11.35 -2.13
C PRO A 5 52.38 10.77 -2.17
N GLY A 6 51.99 9.98 -1.15
CA GLY A 6 50.72 9.24 -1.15
C GLY A 6 49.46 10.06 -1.41
N HIS A 7 49.40 11.33 -1.00
CA HIS A 7 48.26 12.21 -1.27
C HIS A 7 48.09 12.55 -2.77
N GLU A 8 49.19 12.71 -3.51
CA GLU A 8 49.15 12.90 -4.97
C GLU A 8 48.76 11.61 -5.69
N VAL A 9 49.20 10.46 -5.17
CA VAL A 9 48.81 9.15 -5.69
C VAL A 9 47.31 8.95 -5.52
N GLN A 10 46.76 9.21 -4.33
CA GLN A 10 45.33 9.17 -4.07
C GLN A 10 44.53 10.10 -4.99
N SER A 11 44.97 11.36 -5.17
CA SER A 11 44.29 12.30 -6.07
C SER A 11 44.27 11.80 -7.51
N SER A 12 45.39 11.27 -7.99
CA SER A 12 45.49 10.73 -9.36
C SER A 12 44.56 9.53 -9.57
N THR A 13 44.48 8.62 -8.58
CA THR A 13 43.56 7.48 -8.61
C THR A 13 42.10 7.93 -8.62
N LEU A 14 41.75 8.91 -7.79
CA LEU A 14 40.41 9.47 -7.74
C LEU A 14 39.99 10.13 -9.05
N GLU A 15 40.90 10.89 -9.68
CA GLU A 15 40.66 11.52 -10.99
C GLU A 15 40.41 10.48 -12.09
N LEU A 16 41.23 9.42 -12.15
CA LEU A 16 41.04 8.32 -13.10
C LEU A 16 39.66 7.66 -12.92
N MET A 17 39.32 7.33 -11.68
CA MET A 17 38.06 6.66 -11.34
C MET A 17 36.84 7.53 -11.68
N ASN A 18 36.90 8.82 -11.35
CA ASN A 18 35.83 9.77 -11.71
C ASN A 18 35.70 9.93 -13.23
N GLY A 19 36.82 9.94 -13.95
CA GLY A 19 36.85 9.95 -15.41
C GLY A 19 36.10 8.75 -15.99
N LEU A 20 36.41 7.53 -15.54
CA LEU A 20 35.72 6.31 -15.98
C LEU A 20 34.24 6.31 -15.60
N VAL A 21 33.89 6.71 -14.37
CA VAL A 21 32.49 6.80 -13.90
C VAL A 21 31.65 7.74 -14.78
N SER A 22 32.26 8.82 -15.30
CA SER A 22 31.56 9.74 -16.20
C SER A 22 31.16 9.09 -17.53
N LEU A 23 31.86 8.03 -17.95
CA LEU A 23 31.61 7.30 -19.20
C LEU A 23 30.55 6.19 -19.05
N VAL A 24 30.30 5.70 -17.83
CA VAL A 24 29.33 4.60 -17.52
C VAL A 24 27.89 4.91 -17.93
N HIS A 25 27.55 6.19 -18.15
CA HIS A 25 26.19 6.61 -18.46
C HIS A 25 26.05 7.17 -19.89
N GLN A 26 27.05 6.95 -20.75
CA GLN A 26 27.13 7.60 -22.04
C GLN A 26 26.23 6.92 -23.09
N GLN A 27 25.00 7.42 -23.23
CA GLN A 27 23.97 6.84 -24.10
C GLN A 27 24.34 6.82 -25.60
N CYS A 28 25.20 7.72 -26.06
CA CYS A 28 25.60 7.79 -27.48
C CYS A 28 26.72 6.81 -27.85
N MET A 29 27.41 6.21 -26.87
CA MET A 29 28.54 5.31 -27.08
C MET A 29 28.46 4.12 -26.10
N PRO A 30 27.53 3.18 -26.33
CA PRO A 30 27.31 2.05 -25.42
C PRO A 30 28.56 1.17 -25.25
N ASP A 31 29.35 0.98 -26.30
CA ASP A 31 30.59 0.19 -26.24
C ASP A 31 31.60 0.83 -25.27
N VAL A 32 31.78 2.16 -25.35
CA VAL A 32 32.65 2.91 -24.42
C VAL A 32 32.13 2.83 -22.99
N SER A 33 30.81 2.86 -22.80
CA SER A 33 30.18 2.69 -21.50
C SER A 33 30.47 1.30 -20.92
N SER A 34 30.37 0.24 -21.73
CA SER A 34 30.67 -1.14 -21.32
C SER A 34 32.13 -1.30 -20.93
N GLU A 35 33.05 -0.83 -21.77
CA GLU A 35 34.50 -0.88 -21.50
C GLU A 35 34.88 -0.07 -20.24
N ALA A 36 34.22 1.07 -20.00
CA ALA A 36 34.43 1.84 -18.77
C ALA A 36 33.95 1.08 -17.53
N MET A 37 32.82 0.38 -17.60
CA MET A 37 32.31 -0.48 -16.53
C MET A 37 33.28 -1.64 -16.26
N GLU A 38 33.74 -2.33 -17.30
CA GLU A 38 34.73 -3.42 -17.19
C GLU A 38 36.06 -2.94 -16.61
N ALA A 39 36.57 -1.79 -17.08
CA ALA A 39 37.79 -1.19 -16.55
C ALA A 39 37.65 -0.84 -15.06
N LEU A 40 36.53 -0.23 -14.66
CA LEU A 40 36.25 0.04 -13.25
C LEU A 40 36.20 -1.24 -12.42
N LEU A 41 35.55 -2.30 -12.93
CA LEU A 41 35.46 -3.58 -12.23
C LEU A 41 36.83 -4.26 -12.09
N CYS A 42 37.66 -4.20 -13.14
CA CYS A 42 39.04 -4.66 -13.10
C CYS A 42 39.85 -3.90 -12.05
N LEU A 43 39.75 -2.57 -12.03
CA LEU A 43 40.45 -1.73 -11.04
C LEU A 43 39.97 -1.96 -9.61
N HIS A 44 38.73 -2.41 -9.41
CA HIS A 44 38.16 -2.75 -8.10
C HIS A 44 38.48 -4.17 -7.64
N GLN A 45 39.15 -5.01 -8.44
CA GLN A 45 39.62 -6.30 -7.94
C GLN A 45 40.53 -6.09 -6.71
N PRO A 46 40.44 -6.92 -5.65
CA PRO A 46 41.13 -6.67 -4.38
C PRO A 46 42.64 -6.44 -4.54
N GLU A 47 43.29 -7.18 -5.44
CA GLU A 47 44.72 -7.08 -5.71
C GLU A 47 45.10 -5.75 -6.36
N ASN A 48 44.17 -5.14 -7.11
CA ASN A 48 44.36 -3.83 -7.74
C ASN A 48 44.03 -2.67 -6.79
N ILE A 49 43.10 -2.86 -5.85
CA ILE A 49 42.80 -1.86 -4.80
C ILE A 49 44.05 -1.58 -3.96
N GLU A 50 44.85 -2.61 -3.63
CA GLU A 50 46.11 -2.45 -2.88
C GLU A 50 47.10 -1.51 -3.59
N LEU A 51 47.02 -1.41 -4.91
CA LEU A 51 47.88 -0.57 -5.75
C LEU A 51 47.39 0.87 -5.87
N TRP A 52 46.14 1.18 -5.46
CA TRP A 52 45.57 2.52 -5.55
C TRP A 52 46.36 3.55 -4.74
N ASN A 53 46.85 3.14 -3.57
CA ASN A 53 47.76 3.89 -2.73
C ASN A 53 48.43 2.95 -1.70
N PRO A 54 49.64 2.45 -1.97
CA PRO A 54 50.32 1.51 -1.07
C PRO A 54 50.62 2.07 0.32
N GLU A 55 50.70 3.40 0.49
CA GLU A 55 50.94 4.04 1.80
C GLU A 55 49.69 4.03 2.70
N SER A 56 48.49 4.02 2.09
CA SER A 56 47.22 4.06 2.83
C SER A 56 46.09 3.40 2.05
N PRO A 57 46.13 2.05 1.90
CA PRO A 57 45.20 1.33 1.03
C PRO A 57 43.76 1.40 1.56
N ILE A 58 43.53 1.23 2.86
CA ILE A 58 42.18 1.22 3.44
C ILE A 58 41.49 2.59 3.38
N HIS A 59 42.22 3.68 3.64
CA HIS A 59 41.66 5.04 3.57
C HIS A 59 41.33 5.41 2.12
N THR A 60 42.23 5.10 1.18
CA THR A 60 42.04 5.36 -0.24
C THR A 60 40.90 4.51 -0.80
N PHE A 61 40.78 3.26 -0.38
CA PHE A 61 39.64 2.39 -0.69
C PHE A 61 38.31 3.04 -0.29
N TRP A 62 38.19 3.47 0.97
CA TRP A 62 36.96 4.10 1.44
C TRP A 62 36.63 5.37 0.69
N ASP A 63 37.62 6.18 0.35
CA ASP A 63 37.40 7.43 -0.38
C ASP A 63 36.97 7.19 -1.84
N VAL A 64 37.77 6.44 -2.59
CA VAL A 64 37.58 6.20 -4.03
C VAL A 64 36.34 5.34 -4.30
N SER A 65 36.23 4.21 -3.61
CA SER A 65 35.14 3.25 -3.86
C SER A 65 33.79 3.83 -3.44
N SER A 66 33.74 4.60 -2.35
CA SER A 66 32.53 5.34 -1.96
C SER A 66 32.14 6.37 -3.01
N GLN A 67 33.09 7.13 -3.57
CA GLN A 67 32.80 8.13 -4.59
C GLN A 67 32.21 7.51 -5.87
N VAL A 68 32.77 6.37 -6.30
CA VAL A 68 32.27 5.60 -7.45
C VAL A 68 30.83 5.16 -7.21
N LEU A 69 30.57 4.47 -6.09
CA LEU A 69 29.23 4.01 -5.73
C LEU A 69 28.23 5.17 -5.60
N PHE A 70 28.60 6.26 -4.93
CA PHE A 70 27.74 7.44 -4.78
C PHE A 70 27.27 7.98 -6.13
N SER A 71 28.21 8.15 -7.06
CA SER A 71 27.97 8.78 -8.36
C SER A 71 27.01 7.94 -9.21
N ILE A 72 27.22 6.61 -9.24
CA ILE A 72 26.36 5.69 -9.98
C ILE A 72 24.99 5.55 -9.29
N SER A 73 24.96 5.37 -7.96
CA SER A 73 23.71 5.29 -7.21
C SER A 73 22.84 6.52 -7.41
N GLN A 74 23.43 7.73 -7.43
CA GLN A 74 22.68 8.95 -7.70
C GLN A 74 22.04 8.96 -9.09
N LYS A 75 22.70 8.40 -10.10
CA LYS A 75 22.17 8.29 -11.45
C LYS A 75 21.06 7.23 -11.58
N LEU A 76 21.21 6.11 -10.88
CA LEU A 76 20.19 5.07 -10.74
C LEU A 76 18.92 5.64 -10.07
N ILE A 77 19.06 6.38 -8.95
CA ILE A 77 17.94 7.03 -8.25
C ILE A 77 17.20 8.03 -9.16
N GLN A 78 17.94 8.79 -9.97
CA GLN A 78 17.37 9.75 -10.92
C GLN A 78 16.64 9.08 -12.10
N ARG A 79 16.73 7.75 -12.25
CA ARG A 79 16.14 6.97 -13.36
C ARG A 79 16.51 7.50 -14.75
N GLN A 80 17.72 8.04 -14.91
CA GLN A 80 18.20 8.63 -16.16
C GLN A 80 18.90 7.64 -17.10
N LEU A 81 18.88 6.34 -16.77
CA LEU A 81 19.71 5.31 -17.39
C LEU A 81 18.84 4.31 -18.14
N ALA A 82 19.12 4.10 -19.44
CA ALA A 82 18.38 3.14 -20.25
C ALA A 82 18.80 1.68 -19.97
N ASN A 83 20.10 1.45 -19.75
CA ASN A 83 20.71 0.17 -19.40
C ASN A 83 20.83 -0.03 -17.88
N TYR A 84 19.82 0.40 -17.12
CA TYR A 84 19.88 0.39 -15.66
C TYR A 84 20.10 -1.01 -15.08
N THR A 85 19.58 -2.06 -15.72
CA THR A 85 19.74 -3.45 -15.28
C THR A 85 21.19 -3.91 -15.34
N ASP A 86 21.89 -3.60 -16.43
CA ASP A 86 23.31 -3.95 -16.58
C ASP A 86 24.18 -3.15 -15.60
N ILE A 87 23.86 -1.87 -15.40
CA ILE A 87 24.54 -1.02 -14.42
C ILE A 87 24.30 -1.53 -12.99
N LEU A 88 23.10 -2.01 -12.68
CA LEU A 88 22.79 -2.60 -11.37
C LEU A 88 23.53 -3.93 -11.15
N LYS A 89 23.62 -4.78 -12.18
CA LYS A 89 24.43 -6.02 -12.16
C LYS A 89 25.91 -5.70 -11.96
N TRP A 90 26.44 -4.70 -12.65
CA TRP A 90 27.80 -4.23 -12.45
C TRP A 90 28.04 -3.65 -11.04
N LEU A 91 27.11 -2.85 -10.53
CA LEU A 91 27.19 -2.28 -9.18
C LEU A 91 27.27 -3.40 -8.13
N ARG A 92 26.51 -4.48 -8.31
CA ARG A 92 26.58 -5.69 -7.49
C ARG A 92 27.98 -6.30 -7.50
N GLU A 93 28.60 -6.46 -8.67
CA GLU A 93 29.96 -7.00 -8.77
C GLU A 93 31.00 -6.08 -8.10
N ILE A 94 30.85 -4.76 -8.20
CA ILE A 94 31.70 -3.80 -7.46
C ILE A 94 31.56 -3.99 -5.95
N LEU A 95 30.34 -4.20 -5.45
CA LEU A 95 30.07 -4.47 -4.03
C LEU A 95 30.68 -5.80 -3.57
N VAL A 96 30.63 -6.84 -4.41
CA VAL A 96 31.33 -8.11 -4.14
C VAL A 96 32.84 -7.87 -4.00
N CYS A 97 33.46 -7.16 -4.94
CA CYS A 97 34.88 -6.83 -4.86
C CYS A 97 35.23 -6.03 -3.59
N ARG A 98 34.38 -5.06 -3.20
CA ARG A 98 34.52 -4.30 -1.95
C ARG A 98 34.51 -5.21 -0.73
N ASN A 99 33.56 -6.12 -0.62
CA ASN A 99 33.43 -7.00 0.53
C ASN A 99 34.62 -7.97 0.61
N ILE A 100 35.09 -8.50 -0.51
CA ILE A 100 36.30 -9.34 -0.55
C ILE A 100 37.52 -8.56 -0.03
N PHE A 101 37.72 -7.33 -0.51
CA PHE A 101 38.83 -6.48 -0.05
C PHE A 101 38.72 -6.13 1.44
N LEU A 102 37.51 -5.77 1.91
CA LEU A 102 37.26 -5.44 3.32
C LEU A 102 37.47 -6.63 4.23
N ASN A 103 37.04 -7.83 3.82
CA ASN A 103 37.25 -9.05 4.60
C ASN A 103 38.74 -9.36 4.78
N LYS A 104 39.54 -9.23 3.72
CA LYS A 104 41.02 -9.34 3.79
C LYS A 104 41.65 -8.30 4.75
N ASN A 105 41.00 -7.15 4.91
CA ASN A 105 41.46 -6.02 5.74
C ASN A 105 40.58 -5.79 6.98
N SER A 106 39.89 -6.82 7.49
CA SER A 106 38.84 -6.70 8.50
C SER A 106 39.30 -5.99 9.79
N ALA A 107 40.53 -6.24 10.24
CA ALA A 107 41.13 -5.56 11.40
C ALA A 107 41.17 -4.03 11.28
N ASN A 108 41.21 -3.51 10.06
CA ASN A 108 41.30 -2.07 9.75
C ASN A 108 40.01 -1.53 9.11
N ALA A 109 38.94 -2.33 9.00
CA ALA A 109 37.74 -1.99 8.22
C ALA A 109 37.07 -0.68 8.64
N ASN A 110 37.23 -0.27 9.91
CA ASN A 110 36.63 0.96 10.44
C ASN A 110 37.53 2.21 10.31
N ILE A 111 38.75 2.10 9.78
CA ILE A 111 39.67 3.24 9.61
C ILE A 111 39.24 4.06 8.39
N GLY A 112 38.89 5.35 8.59
CA GLY A 112 38.59 6.27 7.49
C GLY A 112 37.20 6.11 6.86
N ASN A 113 36.27 5.43 7.53
CA ASN A 113 34.92 5.10 7.04
C ASN A 113 33.91 6.28 7.06
N ASN A 114 34.39 7.53 7.07
CA ASN A 114 33.58 8.73 7.27
C ASN A 114 32.46 8.89 6.22
N LYS A 115 32.65 8.33 5.02
CA LYS A 115 31.68 8.40 3.91
C LYS A 115 30.69 7.22 3.88
N THR A 116 30.94 6.15 4.61
CA THR A 116 30.22 4.88 4.49
C THR A 116 28.73 5.01 4.80
N ILE A 117 28.36 5.85 5.78
CA ILE A 117 26.96 6.13 6.12
C ILE A 117 26.21 6.69 4.91
N CYS A 118 26.77 7.69 4.22
CA CYS A 118 26.14 8.31 3.06
C CYS A 118 25.97 7.32 1.90
N ILE A 119 26.96 6.44 1.68
CA ILE A 119 26.90 5.41 0.65
C ILE A 119 25.84 4.36 0.96
N HIS A 120 25.79 3.86 2.20
CA HIS A 120 24.77 2.90 2.63
C HIS A 120 23.37 3.46 2.42
N ILE A 121 23.14 4.72 2.78
CA ILE A 121 21.87 5.40 2.52
C ILE A 121 21.55 5.40 1.02
N LYS A 122 22.51 5.74 0.15
CA LYS A 122 22.27 5.78 -1.31
C LYS A 122 22.03 4.38 -1.92
N LEU A 123 22.79 3.38 -1.50
CA LEU A 123 22.62 1.99 -1.94
C LEU A 123 21.26 1.45 -1.49
N GLU A 124 20.88 1.69 -0.24
CA GLU A 124 19.58 1.34 0.31
C GLU A 124 18.44 1.94 -0.53
N VAL A 125 18.53 3.24 -0.89
CA VAL A 125 17.54 3.89 -1.77
C VAL A 125 17.46 3.21 -3.13
N VAL A 126 18.61 2.95 -3.77
CA VAL A 126 18.66 2.25 -5.07
C VAL A 126 17.97 0.89 -4.95
N PHE A 127 18.38 0.06 -4.00
CA PHE A 127 17.86 -1.31 -3.92
C PHE A 127 16.35 -1.32 -3.70
N PHE A 128 15.83 -0.47 -2.81
CA PHE A 128 14.40 -0.33 -2.63
C PHE A 128 13.66 0.16 -3.88
N MET A 129 14.17 1.19 -4.57
CA MET A 129 13.51 1.70 -5.77
C MET A 129 13.46 0.67 -6.90
N TYR A 130 14.46 -0.20 -7.02
CA TYR A 130 14.46 -1.23 -8.07
C TYR A 130 13.61 -2.47 -7.72
N LEU A 131 13.08 -2.60 -6.49
CA LEU A 131 12.15 -3.67 -6.15
C LEU A 131 10.81 -3.58 -6.90
N TRP A 132 10.37 -2.37 -7.26
CA TRP A 132 9.12 -2.17 -8.01
C TRP A 132 9.32 -2.14 -9.54
N SER A 133 10.53 -2.41 -10.03
CA SER A 133 10.82 -2.49 -11.46
C SER A 133 9.94 -3.53 -12.17
N ILE A 134 9.62 -3.27 -13.44
CA ILE A 134 8.92 -4.22 -14.30
C ILE A 134 9.86 -5.30 -14.87
N ASP A 135 11.16 -5.02 -14.89
CA ASP A 135 12.22 -5.94 -15.26
C ASP A 135 12.60 -6.84 -14.06
N ILE A 136 12.31 -8.13 -14.19
CA ILE A 136 12.57 -9.14 -13.15
C ILE A 136 14.07 -9.24 -12.83
N ASP A 137 14.94 -9.09 -13.83
CA ASP A 137 16.38 -9.18 -13.62
C ASP A 137 16.86 -8.05 -12.71
N ALA A 138 16.34 -6.84 -12.91
CA ALA A 138 16.65 -5.70 -12.06
C ALA A 138 16.14 -5.94 -10.62
N VAL A 139 14.93 -6.47 -10.47
CA VAL A 139 14.35 -6.81 -9.15
C VAL A 139 15.23 -7.84 -8.42
N LEU A 140 15.57 -8.95 -9.07
CA LEU A 140 16.39 -10.01 -8.47
C LEU A 140 17.80 -9.52 -8.14
N THR A 141 18.39 -8.69 -9.00
CA THR A 141 19.69 -8.08 -8.75
C THR A 141 19.63 -7.17 -7.52
N ALA A 142 18.65 -6.28 -7.43
CA ALA A 142 18.45 -5.40 -6.26
C ALA A 142 18.24 -6.20 -4.97
N MET A 143 17.40 -7.24 -5.00
CA MET A 143 17.17 -8.13 -3.86
C MET A 143 18.48 -8.78 -3.40
N SER A 144 19.29 -9.29 -4.32
CA SER A 144 20.58 -9.91 -3.98
C SER A 144 21.60 -8.90 -3.43
N CYS A 145 21.50 -7.61 -3.77
CA CYS A 145 22.43 -6.61 -3.26
C CYS A 145 22.23 -6.33 -1.77
N PHE A 146 21.06 -6.61 -1.20
CA PHE A 146 20.85 -6.49 0.25
C PHE A 146 21.78 -7.40 1.05
N SER A 147 22.12 -8.60 0.56
CA SER A 147 23.09 -9.46 1.28
C SER A 147 24.49 -8.87 1.30
N LEU A 148 24.85 -8.04 0.32
CA LEU A 148 26.16 -7.38 0.29
C LEU A 148 26.24 -6.25 1.32
N LEU A 149 25.12 -5.60 1.65
CA LEU A 149 25.04 -4.66 2.79
C LEU A 149 25.15 -5.40 4.12
N CYS A 150 24.47 -6.55 4.25
CA CYS A 150 24.57 -7.42 5.43
C CYS A 150 26.02 -7.89 5.65
N GLU A 151 26.66 -8.42 4.59
CA GLU A 151 28.06 -8.87 4.65
C GLU A 151 29.03 -7.74 5.01
N GLU A 152 28.87 -6.52 4.46
CA GLU A 152 29.72 -5.38 4.84
C GLU A 152 29.53 -5.02 6.32
N ALA A 153 28.30 -5.08 6.85
CA ALA A 153 28.02 -4.83 8.26
C ALA A 153 28.69 -5.89 9.16
N ASP A 154 28.60 -7.17 8.79
CA ASP A 154 29.22 -8.28 9.52
C ASP A 154 30.76 -8.15 9.55
N ILE A 155 31.39 -7.81 8.41
CA ILE A 155 32.84 -7.59 8.34
C ILE A 155 33.29 -6.46 9.28
N ARG A 156 32.49 -5.39 9.38
CA ARG A 156 32.84 -4.20 10.17
C ARG A 156 32.59 -4.34 11.66
N CYS A 157 31.59 -5.14 12.04
CA CYS A 157 31.16 -5.31 13.43
C CYS A 157 31.61 -6.62 14.06
N GLY A 158 32.04 -7.60 13.26
CA GLY A 158 32.37 -8.94 13.74
C GLY A 158 31.15 -9.62 14.37
N ALA A 159 31.35 -10.29 15.50
CA ALA A 159 30.29 -11.03 16.20
C ALA A 159 29.35 -10.14 17.06
N ASP A 160 29.51 -8.81 17.04
CA ASP A 160 28.67 -7.89 17.81
C ASP A 160 27.36 -7.57 17.07
N GLU A 161 26.31 -8.32 17.38
CA GLU A 161 24.96 -8.12 16.82
C GLU A 161 24.39 -6.72 17.11
N MET A 162 24.75 -6.11 18.24
CA MET A 162 24.28 -4.77 18.58
C MET A 162 24.95 -3.72 17.70
N ALA A 163 26.24 -3.87 17.40
CA ALA A 163 26.94 -3.01 16.46
C ALA A 163 26.41 -3.19 15.01
N VAL A 164 26.10 -4.42 14.59
CA VAL A 164 25.47 -4.69 13.28
C VAL A 164 24.14 -3.95 13.15
N THR A 165 23.26 -4.10 14.14
CA THR A 165 21.93 -3.44 14.14
C THR A 165 22.00 -1.92 14.25
N GLN A 166 23.07 -1.34 14.80
CA GLN A 166 23.30 0.11 14.75
C GLN A 166 23.64 0.62 13.34
N ILE A 167 24.34 -0.17 12.53
CA ILE A 167 24.69 0.18 11.16
C ILE A 167 23.56 -0.17 10.18
N LEU A 168 22.91 -1.32 10.38
CA LEU A 168 21.87 -1.86 9.52
C LEU A 168 20.65 -2.30 10.35
N PRO A 169 19.80 -1.35 10.81
CA PRO A 169 18.69 -1.65 11.72
C PRO A 169 17.69 -2.69 11.22
N ASN A 170 17.53 -2.81 9.90
CA ASN A 170 16.61 -3.73 9.25
C ASN A 170 17.30 -5.00 8.70
N TYR A 171 18.46 -5.38 9.27
CA TYR A 171 19.32 -6.48 8.82
C TYR A 171 18.54 -7.76 8.45
N ASN A 172 17.66 -8.23 9.34
CA ASN A 172 16.93 -9.49 9.14
C ASN A 172 16.03 -9.44 7.91
N VAL A 173 15.34 -8.32 7.68
CA VAL A 173 14.49 -8.16 6.50
C VAL A 173 15.33 -8.08 5.22
N TYR A 174 16.52 -7.49 5.29
CA TYR A 174 17.43 -7.38 4.15
C TYR A 174 18.02 -8.75 3.78
N ALA A 175 18.36 -9.56 4.78
CA ALA A 175 18.75 -10.95 4.59
C ALA A 175 17.60 -11.79 3.98
N ASP A 176 16.38 -11.64 4.48
CA ASP A 176 15.19 -12.33 3.95
C ASP A 176 14.90 -11.94 2.48
N LEU A 177 15.05 -10.65 2.14
CA LEU A 177 14.91 -10.15 0.76
C LEU A 177 15.96 -10.79 -0.15
N ALA A 178 17.22 -10.83 0.29
CA ALA A 178 18.28 -11.45 -0.49
C ALA A 178 18.06 -12.96 -0.66
N GLN A 179 17.68 -13.68 0.39
CA GLN A 179 17.37 -15.11 0.31
C GLN A 179 16.17 -15.37 -0.61
N ALA A 180 15.17 -14.49 -0.63
CA ALA A 180 14.02 -14.61 -1.52
C ALA A 180 14.41 -14.54 -3.00
N SER A 181 15.53 -13.89 -3.35
CA SER A 181 16.02 -13.78 -4.73
C SER A 181 16.57 -15.11 -5.28
N THR A 182 17.00 -16.03 -4.42
CA THR A 182 17.60 -17.31 -4.83
C THR A 182 16.56 -18.43 -4.96
N VAL A 183 15.35 -18.21 -4.45
CA VAL A 183 14.27 -19.19 -4.53
C VAL A 183 13.53 -19.02 -5.85
N LEU A 184 13.39 -20.11 -6.61
CA LEU A 184 12.55 -20.18 -7.80
C LEU A 184 11.10 -19.84 -7.44
N THR A 185 10.77 -18.56 -7.59
CA THR A 185 9.40 -18.05 -7.42
C THR A 185 8.74 -18.11 -8.79
N THR A 186 7.64 -18.84 -8.92
CA THR A 186 6.93 -18.97 -10.19
C THR A 186 6.16 -17.68 -10.51
N GLY A 187 6.76 -16.83 -11.35
CA GLY A 187 6.09 -15.67 -11.96
C GLY A 187 6.25 -14.32 -11.23
N ARG A 188 6.20 -13.23 -12.02
CA ARG A 188 6.44 -11.86 -11.55
C ARG A 188 5.50 -11.39 -10.43
N ALA A 189 4.20 -11.70 -10.55
CA ALA A 189 3.21 -11.30 -9.55
C ALA A 189 3.44 -11.98 -8.19
N ALA A 190 3.85 -13.26 -8.19
CA ALA A 190 4.16 -13.99 -6.96
C ALA A 190 5.41 -13.41 -6.27
N LEU A 191 6.44 -13.05 -7.06
CA LEU A 191 7.64 -12.39 -6.54
C LEU A 191 7.29 -11.02 -5.93
N GLN A 192 6.51 -10.18 -6.62
CA GLN A 192 6.08 -8.88 -6.11
C GLN A 192 5.29 -9.03 -4.81
N LYS A 193 4.34 -9.98 -4.72
CA LYS A 193 3.60 -10.25 -3.49
C LYS A 193 4.53 -10.65 -2.33
N ARG A 194 5.55 -11.45 -2.60
CA ARG A 194 6.57 -11.83 -1.59
C ARG A 194 7.38 -10.62 -1.13
N ILE A 195 7.79 -9.76 -2.07
CA ILE A 195 8.50 -8.51 -1.75
C ILE A 195 7.65 -7.64 -0.84
N MET A 196 6.37 -7.39 -1.18
CA MET A 196 5.47 -6.57 -0.36
C MET A 196 5.30 -7.14 1.05
N ALA A 197 5.19 -8.47 1.19
CA ALA A 197 5.12 -9.12 2.49
C ALA A 197 6.38 -8.90 3.34
N LEU A 198 7.57 -8.88 2.74
CA LEU A 198 8.82 -8.58 3.44
C LEU A 198 8.94 -7.09 3.78
N LEU A 199 8.54 -6.19 2.88
CA LEU A 199 8.55 -4.74 3.12
C LEU A 199 7.66 -4.34 4.30
N ARG A 200 6.52 -5.02 4.51
CA ARG A 200 5.67 -4.80 5.68
C ARG A 200 6.33 -5.13 7.02
N LYS A 201 7.39 -5.94 7.02
CA LYS A 201 8.16 -6.26 8.24
C LYS A 201 9.19 -5.18 8.61
N ILE A 202 9.41 -4.19 7.75
CA ILE A 202 10.33 -3.07 8.03
C ILE A 202 9.65 -2.11 9.01
N ASP A 203 10.17 -2.06 10.23
CA ASP A 203 9.65 -1.25 11.34
C ASP A 203 10.63 -0.14 11.79
N GLN A 204 11.93 -0.27 11.45
CA GLN A 204 12.94 0.74 11.76
C GLN A 204 13.05 1.77 10.63
N HIS A 205 12.89 3.03 11.00
CA HIS A 205 13.14 4.17 10.12
C HIS A 205 14.64 4.33 9.83
N THR A 206 14.99 4.45 8.56
CA THR A 206 16.34 4.85 8.11
C THR A 206 16.24 6.00 7.12
N SER A 207 17.32 6.77 6.96
CA SER A 207 17.32 7.83 5.95
C SER A 207 17.13 7.29 4.53
N GLY A 208 17.63 6.07 4.23
CA GLY A 208 17.50 5.50 2.89
C GLY A 208 16.11 4.94 2.61
N ASN A 209 15.48 4.21 3.54
CA ASN A 209 14.12 3.71 3.31
C ASN A 209 13.08 4.85 3.25
N SER A 210 13.29 5.91 4.04
CA SER A 210 12.45 7.11 4.00
C SER A 210 12.58 7.84 2.67
N GLN A 211 13.81 8.04 2.20
CA GLN A 211 14.08 8.68 0.91
C GLN A 211 13.53 7.84 -0.25
N ALA A 212 13.67 6.50 -0.20
CA ALA A 212 13.12 5.60 -1.22
C ALA A 212 11.59 5.71 -1.31
N TRP A 213 10.91 5.82 -0.17
CA TRP A 213 9.47 6.05 -0.14
C TRP A 213 9.10 7.41 -0.74
N ASP A 214 9.78 8.49 -0.34
CA ASP A 214 9.51 9.84 -0.85
C ASP A 214 9.77 9.94 -2.38
N ASP A 215 10.85 9.33 -2.87
CA ASP A 215 11.19 9.28 -4.31
C ASP A 215 10.20 8.44 -5.11
N THR A 216 9.78 7.30 -4.56
CA THR A 216 8.75 6.46 -5.18
C THR A 216 7.40 7.16 -5.20
N HIS A 217 7.02 7.88 -4.13
CA HIS A 217 5.77 8.63 -4.07
C HIS A 217 5.73 9.76 -5.11
N ARG A 218 6.83 10.48 -5.30
CA ARG A 218 6.94 11.51 -6.35
C ARG A 218 6.76 10.91 -7.75
N ASN A 219 7.41 9.78 -8.04
CA ASN A 219 7.25 9.11 -9.33
C ASN A 219 5.82 8.57 -9.52
N TRP A 220 5.25 7.97 -8.48
CA TRP A 220 3.89 7.47 -8.47
C TRP A 220 2.88 8.59 -8.75
N ASP A 221 3.02 9.76 -8.13
CA ASP A 221 2.12 10.90 -8.33
C ASP A 221 2.18 11.43 -9.79
N LEU A 222 3.39 11.53 -10.35
CA LEU A 222 3.57 11.92 -11.77
C LEU A 222 2.87 10.95 -12.74
N ILE A 223 3.02 9.64 -12.51
CA ILE A 223 2.37 8.63 -13.37
C ILE A 223 0.86 8.59 -13.12
N THR A 224 0.41 8.77 -11.87
CA THR A 224 -1.02 8.85 -11.52
C THR A 224 -1.71 9.97 -12.31
N GLN A 225 -1.15 11.18 -12.29
CA GLN A 225 -1.69 12.32 -13.04
C GLN A 225 -1.75 12.06 -14.55
N TYR A 226 -0.73 11.38 -15.09
CA TYR A 226 -0.73 10.97 -16.50
C TYR A 226 -1.84 9.96 -16.82
N LEU A 227 -2.02 8.93 -15.99
CA LEU A 227 -3.03 7.89 -16.20
C LEU A 227 -4.46 8.43 -16.03
N GLU A 228 -4.70 9.30 -15.05
CA GLU A 228 -6.01 9.91 -14.80
C GLU A 228 -6.46 10.81 -15.96
N THR A 229 -5.52 11.51 -16.61
CA THR A 229 -5.79 12.46 -17.69
C THR A 229 -5.65 11.87 -19.10
N PHE A 230 -5.46 10.56 -19.23
CA PHE A 230 -5.26 9.89 -20.51
C PHE A 230 -6.58 9.59 -21.25
N PRO A 231 -6.65 9.70 -22.59
CA PRO A 231 -5.69 10.38 -23.45
C PRO A 231 -5.82 11.90 -23.25
N LYS A 232 -4.71 12.63 -23.30
CA LYS A 232 -4.76 14.10 -23.23
C LYS A 232 -5.69 14.62 -24.32
N ASP A 233 -6.81 15.24 -23.96
CA ASP A 233 -7.73 15.84 -24.91
C ASP A 233 -6.94 16.85 -25.77
N PRO A 234 -6.90 16.70 -27.10
CA PRO A 234 -6.20 17.63 -27.99
C PRO A 234 -6.62 19.10 -27.81
N LYS A 235 -7.81 19.35 -27.23
CA LYS A 235 -8.39 20.69 -27.04
C LYS A 235 -7.81 21.48 -25.87
N VAL A 236 -7.07 20.86 -24.95
CA VAL A 236 -6.57 21.52 -23.72
C VAL A 236 -5.20 22.20 -23.94
N LYS A 237 -4.66 22.22 -25.17
CA LYS A 237 -3.33 22.79 -25.46
C LYS A 237 -3.26 24.31 -25.68
N MET A 238 -4.38 25.02 -25.68
CA MET A 238 -4.40 26.48 -25.83
C MET A 238 -4.91 27.13 -24.55
N GLU A 239 -4.07 27.20 -23.52
CA GLU A 239 -4.09 28.15 -22.39
C GLU A 239 -3.45 27.49 -21.17
N GLU A 240 -2.12 27.36 -21.16
CA GLU A 240 -1.41 27.52 -19.90
C GLU A 240 0.02 28.03 -20.15
N CYS A 241 0.31 29.09 -19.40
CA CYS A 241 1.38 30.03 -19.63
C CYS A 241 2.76 29.50 -19.25
N GLN A 242 3.73 30.09 -19.91
CA GLN A 242 5.16 30.05 -19.64
C GLN A 242 5.45 30.30 -18.14
N ALA A 243 6.12 29.34 -17.51
CA ALA A 243 6.94 29.57 -16.31
C ALA A 243 8.38 29.10 -16.63
N PRO A 244 9.41 29.92 -16.36
CA PRO A 244 10.79 29.58 -16.70
C PRO A 244 11.45 28.74 -15.60
N GLY A 245 12.04 27.62 -16.00
CA GLY A 245 13.11 26.94 -15.27
C GLY A 245 12.67 25.88 -14.26
N LEU A 246 12.51 24.64 -14.74
CA LEU A 246 12.83 23.38 -14.04
C LEU A 246 12.92 22.30 -15.13
N GLY A 247 14.04 21.59 -15.21
CA GLY A 247 14.37 20.68 -16.30
C GLY A 247 13.41 19.49 -16.38
N ALA A 248 12.33 19.65 -17.17
CA ALA A 248 11.54 18.55 -17.67
C ALA A 248 12.29 17.90 -18.84
N SER A 249 13.09 16.88 -18.53
CA SER A 249 13.64 15.98 -19.53
C SER A 249 12.48 15.22 -20.19
N ASN A 250 12.08 15.67 -21.38
CA ASN A 250 11.17 14.94 -22.25
C ASN A 250 11.64 13.48 -22.42
N PRO A 251 10.77 12.46 -22.28
CA PRO A 251 11.09 11.16 -22.83
C PRO A 251 11.06 11.28 -24.36
N ILE A 252 12.15 10.79 -24.94
CA ILE A 252 12.46 10.53 -26.35
C ILE A 252 11.22 10.52 -27.28
N LYS A 253 11.18 11.46 -28.23
CA LYS A 253 10.32 11.38 -29.41
C LYS A 253 10.76 10.19 -30.27
N ARG A 254 10.17 9.01 -30.06
CA ARG A 254 10.19 7.92 -31.05
C ARG A 254 9.19 8.28 -32.17
N LYS A 255 9.63 8.25 -33.43
CA LYS A 255 8.71 8.15 -34.58
C LYS A 255 8.04 6.77 -34.50
N PRO A 256 6.73 6.62 -34.71
CA PRO A 256 6.07 5.33 -34.49
C PRO A 256 6.28 4.39 -35.70
N PRO A 257 6.69 3.14 -35.47
CA PRO A 257 6.25 2.00 -36.27
C PRO A 257 5.14 1.27 -35.51
N HIS A 258 3.99 1.08 -36.17
CA HIS A 258 2.94 0.10 -35.85
C HIS A 258 2.20 0.23 -34.49
N HIS A 259 0.87 0.32 -34.55
CA HIS A 259 -0.07 0.49 -33.42
C HIS A 259 0.06 -0.49 -32.22
N ALA A 260 0.80 -1.60 -32.35
CA ALA A 260 1.06 -2.53 -31.25
C ALA A 260 2.10 -2.00 -30.23
N SER A 261 3.05 -1.15 -30.66
CA SER A 261 4.13 -0.66 -29.79
C SER A 261 3.64 0.30 -28.70
N THR A 262 2.54 1.02 -28.93
CA THR A 262 2.02 2.00 -27.97
C THR A 262 1.17 1.38 -26.87
N GLU A 263 0.54 0.22 -27.12
CA GLU A 263 -0.35 -0.41 -26.14
C GLU A 263 0.46 -1.16 -25.08
N HIS A 264 1.50 -1.90 -25.49
CA HIS A 264 2.44 -2.54 -24.57
C HIS A 264 3.16 -1.51 -23.68
N GLU A 265 3.59 -0.36 -24.24
CA GLU A 265 4.22 0.72 -23.46
C GLU A 265 3.27 1.29 -22.39
N LEU A 266 1.96 1.34 -22.67
CA LEU A 266 0.97 1.81 -21.69
C LEU A 266 0.68 0.77 -20.62
N GLU A 267 0.66 -0.52 -20.97
CA GLU A 267 0.54 -1.62 -20.01
C GLU A 267 1.75 -1.67 -19.08
N ASP A 268 2.96 -1.47 -19.61
CA ASP A 268 4.19 -1.36 -18.82
C ASP A 268 4.12 -0.20 -17.83
N GLN A 269 3.64 0.97 -18.24
CA GLN A 269 3.45 2.13 -17.37
C GLN A 269 2.45 1.85 -16.25
N LEU A 270 1.32 1.20 -16.57
CA LEU A 270 0.32 0.85 -15.57
C LEU A 270 0.85 -0.21 -14.59
N ASN A 271 1.59 -1.21 -15.08
CA ASN A 271 2.20 -2.24 -14.26
C ASN A 271 3.29 -1.67 -13.33
N GLU A 272 4.10 -0.75 -13.82
CA GLU A 272 5.08 -0.03 -13.00
C GLU A 272 4.38 0.81 -11.92
N TRP A 273 3.30 1.52 -12.28
CA TRP A 273 2.49 2.29 -11.35
C TRP A 273 1.84 1.40 -10.27
N ALA A 274 1.33 0.22 -10.63
CA ALA A 274 0.76 -0.74 -9.69
C ALA A 274 1.83 -1.28 -8.72
N ASN A 275 3.03 -1.61 -9.22
CA ASN A 275 4.16 -2.02 -8.38
C ASN A 275 4.55 -0.92 -7.39
N MET A 276 4.66 0.34 -7.84
CA MET A 276 4.93 1.49 -6.95
C MET A 276 3.83 1.67 -5.90
N THR A 277 2.57 1.52 -6.29
CA THR A 277 1.43 1.59 -5.36
C THR A 277 1.56 0.56 -4.25
N GLY A 278 1.87 -0.70 -4.60
CA GLY A 278 2.09 -1.77 -3.63
C GLY A 278 3.28 -1.49 -2.72
N PHE A 279 4.39 -1.00 -3.28
CA PHE A 279 5.59 -0.63 -2.52
C PHE A 279 5.29 0.45 -1.48
N LEU A 280 4.59 1.52 -1.88
CA LEU A 280 4.22 2.62 -0.99
C LEU A 280 3.26 2.17 0.12
N CYS A 281 2.30 1.29 -0.20
CA CYS A 281 1.42 0.65 0.76
C CYS A 281 2.20 -0.18 1.79
N ALA A 282 3.12 -1.02 1.34
CA ALA A 282 3.86 -1.95 2.20
C ALA A 282 4.91 -1.27 3.08
N LEU A 283 5.65 -0.29 2.54
CA LEU A 283 6.74 0.40 3.24
C LEU A 283 6.27 1.65 4.00
N GLY A 284 5.04 2.14 3.80
CA GLY A 284 4.61 3.44 4.33
C GLY A 284 4.66 3.58 5.86
N GLY A 285 4.78 2.48 6.61
CA GLY A 285 5.03 2.52 8.07
C GLY A 285 6.29 3.32 8.45
N VAL A 286 7.35 3.31 7.63
CA VAL A 286 8.62 4.02 7.93
C VAL A 286 8.49 5.55 7.92
N ARG A 287 7.37 6.06 7.40
CA ARG A 287 7.07 7.50 7.32
C ARG A 287 6.15 7.98 8.44
N LEU A 288 5.65 7.07 9.27
CA LEU A 288 5.12 7.44 10.58
C LEU A 288 6.31 7.87 11.42
N GLN A 289 6.32 9.12 11.87
CA GLN A 289 7.38 9.61 12.74
C GLN A 289 7.34 8.82 14.04
N ASN A 290 8.12 7.75 14.13
CA ASN A 290 8.48 7.17 15.40
C ASN A 290 9.31 8.23 16.10
N LYS A 291 8.74 8.94 17.08
CA LYS A 291 9.55 9.57 18.11
C LYS A 291 10.50 8.47 18.58
N PRO A 292 11.82 8.60 18.42
CA PRO A 292 12.72 7.57 18.89
C PRO A 292 12.42 7.36 20.37
N HIS A 293 12.20 6.10 20.74
CA HIS A 293 12.29 5.70 22.14
C HIS A 293 13.59 6.31 22.66
N ARG A 294 13.49 7.23 23.63
CA ARG A 294 14.66 7.80 24.28
C ARG A 294 15.42 6.64 24.89
N ILE A 295 16.46 6.17 24.21
CA ILE A 295 17.50 5.38 24.86
C ILE A 295 18.02 6.30 25.96
N SER A 296 17.83 5.83 27.19
CA SER A 296 18.25 6.48 28.41
C SER A 296 19.75 6.76 28.31
N ALA A 297 20.12 7.98 27.92
CA ALA A 297 21.47 8.47 28.06
C ALA A 297 21.77 8.49 29.56
N THR A 298 22.76 7.69 29.93
CA THR A 298 23.32 7.55 31.26
C THR A 298 23.48 8.91 31.96
N SER A 299 22.92 8.95 33.16
CA SER A 299 23.03 9.95 34.21
C SER A 299 24.28 10.84 34.21
N ILE A 300 24.07 12.16 34.10
CA ILE A 300 24.90 13.18 34.75
C ILE A 300 24.00 13.86 35.79
N PRO A 301 24.31 13.82 37.10
CA PRO A 301 23.52 14.52 38.09
C PRO A 301 23.97 15.98 38.19
N SER A 302 23.10 16.90 37.80
CA SER A 302 23.14 18.27 38.33
C SER A 302 21.71 18.74 38.53
N GLY A 303 21.39 19.03 39.80
CA GLY A 303 20.04 19.38 40.24
C GLY A 303 19.62 20.78 39.81
N LEU A 304 18.32 20.97 39.61
CA LEU A 304 17.41 21.68 40.52
C LEU A 304 16.03 21.80 39.82
N ASP A 305 14.99 21.43 40.56
CA ASP A 305 13.59 21.86 40.50
C ASP A 305 12.87 22.11 39.15
N SER A 306 11.87 21.27 38.86
CA SER A 306 10.45 21.70 38.97
C SER A 306 9.48 20.56 38.67
N ARG A 307 8.59 20.31 39.63
CA ARG A 307 7.38 19.50 39.46
C ARG A 307 6.40 20.23 38.52
N LYS A 308 5.87 19.53 37.52
CA LYS A 308 4.46 19.62 37.13
C LYS A 308 4.07 18.44 36.22
N THR A 309 3.22 17.60 36.79
CA THR A 309 2.24 16.72 36.13
C THR A 309 1.48 17.43 35.01
N SER A 310 1.29 16.77 33.86
CA SER A 310 0.06 16.88 33.08
C SER A 310 -0.11 15.71 32.12
N LEU A 311 -1.26 15.06 32.26
CA LEU A 311 -1.90 14.18 31.29
C LEU A 311 -2.20 14.95 30.00
N MET A 312 -2.37 14.20 28.90
CA MET A 312 -2.86 14.64 27.59
C MET A 312 -2.12 15.83 26.97
N GLN A 313 -1.17 15.53 26.08
CA GLN A 313 -0.71 16.50 25.10
C GLN A 313 -1.34 16.15 23.75
N SER A 314 -2.48 16.79 23.48
CA SER A 314 -3.01 16.93 22.12
C SER A 314 -1.97 17.63 21.26
N CYS A 315 -1.53 16.98 20.18
CA CYS A 315 -0.64 17.60 19.21
C CYS A 315 -1.44 18.64 18.41
N GLY A 316 -1.38 19.90 18.85
CA GLY A 316 -1.77 21.05 18.04
C GLY A 316 -0.56 21.52 17.26
N ASP A 317 -0.48 21.12 15.98
CA ASP A 317 -0.37 21.99 14.81
C ASP A 317 -0.17 21.08 13.58
N SER A 318 -0.76 21.48 12.46
CA SER A 318 -0.98 20.71 11.25
C SER A 318 0.32 20.25 10.52
N GLN A 319 1.10 19.36 11.14
CA GLN A 319 2.24 18.72 10.51
C GLN A 319 1.72 17.68 9.50
N TYR A 320 1.71 18.07 8.22
CA TYR A 320 1.31 17.25 7.09
C TYR A 320 2.06 15.91 7.13
N CYS A 321 1.35 14.80 7.36
CA CYS A 321 1.91 13.46 7.25
C CYS A 321 1.84 13.05 5.76
N PRO A 322 2.98 12.85 5.06
CA PRO A 322 2.98 12.49 3.64
C PRO A 322 2.14 11.24 3.35
N VAL A 323 2.13 10.28 4.27
CA VAL A 323 1.34 9.05 4.13
C VAL A 323 -0.16 9.31 4.20
N THR A 324 -0.60 10.29 5.01
CA THR A 324 -2.01 10.67 5.04
C THR A 324 -2.45 11.21 3.69
N GLN A 325 -1.64 12.07 3.05
CA GLN A 325 -1.93 12.57 1.71
C GLN A 325 -1.95 11.44 0.67
N PHE A 326 -0.99 10.52 0.72
CA PHE A 326 -0.95 9.35 -0.15
C PHE A 326 -2.23 8.51 -0.01
N ILE A 327 -2.64 8.19 1.22
CA ILE A 327 -3.88 7.46 1.50
C ILE A 327 -5.11 8.23 0.98
N SER A 328 -5.19 9.55 1.23
CA SER A 328 -6.29 10.36 0.70
C SER A 328 -6.34 10.33 -0.84
N ASN A 329 -5.20 10.30 -1.52
CA ASN A 329 -5.13 10.18 -2.98
C ASN A 329 -5.55 8.79 -3.46
N LEU A 330 -5.12 7.71 -2.79
CA LEU A 330 -5.59 6.35 -3.09
C LEU A 330 -7.12 6.23 -2.97
N LEU A 331 -7.71 6.81 -1.91
CA LEU A 331 -9.16 6.78 -1.74
C LEU A 331 -9.91 7.49 -2.88
N LYS A 332 -9.37 8.57 -3.46
CA LYS A 332 -9.96 9.20 -4.66
C LYS A 332 -9.91 8.27 -5.87
N LEU A 333 -8.81 7.53 -6.03
CA LEU A 333 -8.60 6.61 -7.15
C LEU A 333 -9.51 5.38 -7.10
N LEU A 334 -10.12 5.06 -5.95
CA LEU A 334 -11.15 4.00 -5.84
C LEU A 334 -12.38 4.25 -6.71
N VAL A 335 -12.58 5.48 -7.19
CA VAL A 335 -13.69 5.86 -8.08
C VAL A 335 -13.19 6.59 -9.32
N CYS A 336 -11.96 6.29 -9.76
CA CYS A 336 -11.34 6.92 -10.93
C CYS A 336 -12.18 6.68 -12.20
N GLN A 337 -12.73 7.73 -12.81
CA GLN A 337 -13.65 7.62 -13.95
C GLN A 337 -12.96 7.63 -15.32
N ASN A 338 -11.63 7.45 -15.39
CA ASN A 338 -10.91 7.43 -16.65
C ASN A 338 -11.41 6.28 -17.55
N GLU A 339 -11.79 6.57 -18.81
CA GLU A 339 -12.38 5.56 -19.70
C GLU A 339 -11.45 4.38 -20.02
N LYS A 340 -10.13 4.63 -20.12
CA LYS A 340 -9.17 3.60 -20.51
C LYS A 340 -8.63 2.83 -19.30
N PHE A 341 -8.19 3.56 -18.28
CA PHE A 341 -7.46 2.98 -17.14
C PHE A 341 -8.28 2.92 -15.85
N GLY A 342 -9.42 3.59 -15.77
CA GLY A 342 -10.19 3.76 -14.53
C GLY A 342 -10.50 2.43 -13.84
N ALA A 343 -11.05 1.45 -14.57
CA ALA A 343 -11.36 0.14 -13.99
C ALA A 343 -10.10 -0.61 -13.48
N GLN A 344 -8.97 -0.49 -14.17
CA GLN A 344 -7.72 -1.15 -13.77
C GLN A 344 -7.09 -0.46 -12.56
N ILE A 345 -7.09 0.88 -12.54
CA ILE A 345 -6.67 1.70 -11.40
C ILE A 345 -7.51 1.34 -10.16
N GLN A 346 -8.83 1.36 -10.27
CA GLN A 346 -9.74 1.03 -9.17
C GLN A 346 -9.47 -0.38 -8.64
N LYS A 347 -9.29 -1.36 -9.53
CA LYS A 347 -8.97 -2.74 -9.16
C LYS A 347 -7.65 -2.82 -8.39
N HIS A 348 -6.58 -2.24 -8.93
CA HIS A 348 -5.26 -2.28 -8.29
C HIS A 348 -5.25 -1.55 -6.95
N VAL A 349 -5.82 -0.35 -6.84
CA VAL A 349 -5.88 0.38 -5.57
C VAL A 349 -6.65 -0.43 -4.53
N LYS A 350 -7.83 -0.93 -4.89
CA LYS A 350 -8.65 -1.74 -3.99
C LYS A 350 -7.92 -2.99 -3.50
N GLU A 351 -7.29 -3.73 -4.41
CA GLU A 351 -6.56 -4.96 -4.07
C GLU A 351 -5.31 -4.66 -3.23
N LEU A 352 -4.51 -3.66 -3.60
CA LEU A 352 -3.26 -3.33 -2.91
C LEU A 352 -3.50 -2.70 -1.53
N VAL A 353 -4.52 -1.85 -1.37
CA VAL A 353 -4.87 -1.31 -0.05
C VAL A 353 -5.42 -2.40 0.86
N GLY A 354 -6.25 -3.32 0.33
CA GLY A 354 -6.85 -4.40 1.11
C GLY A 354 -5.85 -5.48 1.56
N HIS A 355 -4.77 -5.72 0.80
CA HIS A 355 -3.85 -6.84 1.06
C HIS A 355 -2.41 -6.43 1.40
N GLU A 356 -1.94 -5.29 0.87
CA GLU A 356 -0.52 -4.94 0.93
C GLU A 356 -0.21 -3.76 1.85
N LEU A 357 -1.22 -3.02 2.32
CA LEU A 357 -1.04 -1.89 3.22
C LEU A 357 -0.42 -2.32 4.56
N ASN A 358 0.61 -1.60 4.99
CA ASN A 358 1.26 -1.83 6.27
C ASN A 358 0.25 -1.63 7.42
N PRO A 359 0.15 -2.56 8.39
CA PRO A 359 -0.81 -2.45 9.48
C PRO A 359 -0.69 -1.18 10.33
N ALA A 360 0.49 -0.57 10.40
CA ALA A 360 0.69 0.73 11.07
C ALA A 360 -0.13 1.87 10.46
N LEU A 361 -0.63 1.69 9.22
CA LEU A 361 -1.41 2.68 8.49
C LEU A 361 -2.93 2.46 8.58
N PHE A 362 -3.40 1.36 9.15
CA PHE A 362 -4.84 1.08 9.27
C PHE A 362 -5.60 2.18 10.03
N PRO A 363 -5.07 2.76 11.13
CA PRO A 363 -5.72 3.90 11.78
C PRO A 363 -5.98 5.08 10.85
N ILE A 364 -4.93 5.50 10.12
CA ILE A 364 -5.01 6.61 9.17
C ILE A 364 -5.98 6.28 8.05
N LEU A 365 -5.94 5.05 7.52
CA LEU A 365 -6.86 4.61 6.48
C LEU A 365 -8.32 4.70 6.95
N PHE A 366 -8.67 4.14 8.09
CA PHE A 366 -10.05 4.13 8.59
C PHE A 366 -10.56 5.54 8.89
N ASP A 367 -9.73 6.41 9.46
CA ASP A 367 -10.07 7.81 9.67
C ASP A 367 -10.30 8.55 8.33
N GLN A 368 -9.44 8.34 7.34
CA GLN A 368 -9.60 8.96 6.02
C GLN A 368 -10.82 8.43 5.26
N ILE A 369 -11.11 7.13 5.35
CA ILE A 369 -12.34 6.55 4.82
C ILE A 369 -13.55 7.19 5.49
N LYS A 370 -13.54 7.33 6.82
CA LYS A 370 -14.63 7.96 7.56
C LYS A 370 -14.88 9.39 7.11
N VAL A 371 -13.82 10.18 6.94
CA VAL A 371 -13.91 11.55 6.41
C VAL A 371 -14.52 11.59 5.01
N CYS A 372 -14.23 10.61 4.15
CA CYS A 372 -14.88 10.51 2.83
C CYS A 372 -16.36 10.12 2.95
N VAL A 373 -16.67 9.06 3.71
CA VAL A 373 -18.04 8.54 3.86
C VAL A 373 -18.97 9.57 4.51
N ASP A 374 -18.48 10.39 5.44
CA ASP A 374 -19.28 11.44 6.07
C ASP A 374 -19.79 12.50 5.08
N LYS A 375 -19.10 12.69 3.95
CA LYS A 375 -19.54 13.58 2.87
C LYS A 375 -20.70 13.01 2.04
N PHE A 376 -21.04 11.74 2.23
CA PHE A 376 -22.18 11.11 1.57
C PHE A 376 -23.49 11.37 2.32
N PHE A 377 -23.45 12.22 3.35
CA PHE A 377 -24.62 12.68 4.08
C PHE A 377 -24.71 14.20 3.96
N ASP A 378 -25.92 14.70 3.73
CA ASP A 378 -26.15 16.14 3.72
C ASP A 378 -26.10 16.74 5.14
N PRO A 379 -26.11 18.07 5.31
CA PRO A 379 -26.11 18.69 6.64
C PRO A 379 -27.30 18.31 7.53
N SER A 380 -28.39 17.77 6.97
CA SER A 380 -29.54 17.25 7.71
C SER A 380 -29.39 15.77 8.12
N GLY A 381 -28.32 15.12 7.66
CA GLY A 381 -28.02 13.71 7.91
C GLY A 381 -28.70 12.74 6.95
N GLN A 382 -29.29 13.23 5.85
CA GLN A 382 -29.88 12.41 4.80
C GLN A 382 -28.81 11.86 3.87
N VAL A 383 -29.03 10.64 3.36
CA VAL A 383 -28.05 9.94 2.52
C VAL A 383 -28.09 10.47 1.09
N ILE A 384 -26.92 10.81 0.56
CA ILE A 384 -26.71 11.25 -0.83
C ILE A 384 -26.26 10.04 -1.65
N VAL A 385 -27.24 9.35 -2.24
CA VAL A 385 -26.97 8.17 -3.09
C VAL A 385 -26.58 8.61 -4.49
N THR A 386 -25.36 8.24 -4.92
CA THR A 386 -24.88 8.42 -6.30
C THR A 386 -24.11 7.17 -6.73
N ASP A 387 -23.93 6.97 -8.04
CA ASP A 387 -23.13 5.84 -8.55
C ASP A 387 -21.70 5.84 -7.99
N LEU A 388 -21.08 7.03 -7.92
CA LEU A 388 -19.74 7.21 -7.37
C LEU A 388 -19.66 6.89 -5.87
N ASN A 389 -20.59 7.42 -5.07
CA ASN A 389 -20.61 7.15 -3.63
C ASN A 389 -20.86 5.65 -3.37
N THR A 390 -21.71 5.02 -4.16
CA THR A 390 -22.03 3.59 -4.05
C THR A 390 -20.83 2.72 -4.40
N GLN A 391 -20.13 3.05 -5.49
CA GLN A 391 -18.90 2.38 -5.88
C GLN A 391 -17.80 2.54 -4.82
N PHE A 392 -17.65 3.73 -4.23
CA PHE A 392 -16.70 3.96 -3.14
C PHE A 392 -17.02 3.06 -1.94
N ILE A 393 -18.30 2.99 -1.53
CA ILE A 393 -18.76 2.15 -0.42
C ILE A 393 -18.48 0.67 -0.69
N GLU A 394 -18.78 0.17 -1.89
CA GLU A 394 -18.48 -1.21 -2.26
C GLU A 394 -16.98 -1.52 -2.14
N ASN A 395 -16.12 -0.62 -2.65
CA ASN A 395 -14.67 -0.78 -2.58
C ASN A 395 -14.15 -0.73 -1.14
N VAL A 396 -14.70 0.14 -0.29
CA VAL A 396 -14.38 0.21 1.14
C VAL A 396 -14.79 -1.05 1.88
N ILE A 397 -15.97 -1.61 1.60
CA ILE A 397 -16.41 -2.88 2.20
C ILE A 397 -15.40 -3.99 1.88
N PHE A 398 -14.95 -4.06 0.62
CA PHE A 398 -13.91 -5.02 0.23
C PHE A 398 -12.60 -4.79 1.00
N ILE A 399 -12.11 -3.56 1.07
CA ILE A 399 -10.84 -3.22 1.75
C ILE A 399 -10.92 -3.59 3.23
N MET A 400 -11.98 -3.15 3.92
CA MET A 400 -12.16 -3.42 5.35
C MET A 400 -12.25 -4.91 5.62
N LYS A 401 -12.96 -5.67 4.78
CA LYS A 401 -13.09 -7.13 4.94
C LYS A 401 -11.73 -7.80 4.83
N ASN A 402 -10.98 -7.51 3.78
CA ASN A 402 -9.66 -8.11 3.57
C ASN A 402 -8.69 -7.76 4.71
N ILE A 403 -8.68 -6.52 5.18
CA ILE A 403 -7.85 -6.11 6.34
C ILE A 403 -8.20 -6.92 7.59
N LEU A 404 -9.49 -7.16 7.85
CA LEU A 404 -9.92 -7.95 8.99
C LEU A 404 -9.62 -9.44 8.81
N GLU A 405 -9.63 -9.97 7.59
CA GLU A 405 -9.29 -11.36 7.28
C GLU A 405 -7.79 -11.67 7.33
N ILE A 406 -6.91 -10.66 7.40
CA ILE A 406 -5.45 -10.88 7.53
C ILE A 406 -5.19 -11.64 8.84
N LYS A 407 -4.85 -12.92 8.70
CA LYS A 407 -4.40 -13.77 9.80
C LYS A 407 -2.95 -13.38 10.13
N THR A 408 -2.76 -12.74 11.29
CA THR A 408 -1.42 -12.54 11.85
C THR A 408 -1.21 -13.57 12.97
N ASP A 409 -0.05 -14.23 13.00
CA ASP A 409 0.32 -15.17 14.07
C ASP A 409 0.49 -14.47 15.44
N GLN A 410 0.50 -13.14 15.44
CA GLN A 410 0.47 -12.26 16.62
C GLN A 410 -0.72 -11.30 16.51
N PRO A 411 -1.43 -10.98 17.60
CA PRO A 411 -2.50 -9.98 17.57
C PRO A 411 -1.96 -8.66 17.03
N CYS A 412 -2.58 -8.14 15.97
CA CYS A 412 -2.16 -6.88 15.37
C CYS A 412 -2.69 -5.71 16.22
N ASP A 413 -1.86 -5.21 17.13
CA ASP A 413 -2.18 -4.09 18.03
C ASP A 413 -2.77 -2.89 17.28
N ASN A 414 -2.35 -2.67 16.03
CA ASN A 414 -2.69 -1.50 15.24
C ASN A 414 -4.14 -1.47 14.74
N VAL A 415 -4.81 -2.63 14.61
CA VAL A 415 -6.23 -2.69 14.22
C VAL A 415 -7.11 -2.22 15.39
N GLY A 416 -6.73 -2.55 16.62
CA GLY A 416 -7.46 -2.18 17.83
C GLY A 416 -7.35 -0.69 18.20
N VAL A 417 -6.41 0.07 17.64
CA VAL A 417 -6.20 1.49 17.99
C VAL A 417 -7.36 2.39 17.55
N THR A 418 -8.06 2.03 16.47
CA THR A 418 -9.09 2.89 15.87
C THR A 418 -10.48 2.32 16.03
N SER A 419 -11.41 3.14 16.52
CA SER A 419 -12.81 2.76 16.70
C SER A 419 -13.53 2.68 15.36
N ILE A 420 -13.68 1.46 14.82
CA ILE A 420 -14.39 1.20 13.56
C ILE A 420 -15.92 1.36 13.66
N GLU A 421 -16.48 1.44 14.88
CA GLU A 421 -17.93 1.52 15.15
C GLU A 421 -18.64 2.59 14.31
N SER A 422 -18.13 3.83 14.37
CA SER A 422 -18.77 4.97 13.71
C SER A 422 -18.70 4.87 12.18
N LEU A 423 -17.62 4.29 11.65
CA LEU A 423 -17.44 4.04 10.23
C LEU A 423 -18.40 2.95 9.74
N MET A 424 -18.46 1.83 10.44
CA MET A 424 -19.39 0.74 10.12
C MET A 424 -20.85 1.19 10.17
N LEU A 425 -21.23 2.02 11.16
CA LEU A 425 -22.56 2.61 11.22
C LEU A 425 -22.85 3.58 10.05
N ALA A 426 -21.86 4.33 9.58
CA ALA A 426 -22.02 5.18 8.41
C ALA A 426 -22.20 4.34 7.12
N ILE A 427 -21.39 3.28 6.95
CA ILE A 427 -21.47 2.36 5.81
C ILE A 427 -22.84 1.68 5.76
N VAL A 428 -23.29 1.05 6.86
CA VAL A 428 -24.60 0.36 6.88
C VAL A 428 -25.77 1.33 6.65
N ARG A 429 -25.68 2.56 7.18
CA ARG A 429 -26.69 3.60 6.93
C ARG A 429 -26.74 3.96 5.46
N TYR A 430 -25.60 4.09 4.78
CA TYR A 430 -25.57 4.34 3.35
C TYR A 430 -26.20 3.16 2.58
N VAL A 431 -25.73 1.93 2.83
CA VAL A 431 -26.19 0.71 2.14
C VAL A 431 -27.69 0.44 2.35
N ARG A 432 -28.24 0.81 3.51
CA ARG A 432 -29.69 0.74 3.80
C ARG A 432 -30.54 1.52 2.80
N HIS A 433 -30.02 2.61 2.24
CA HIS A 433 -30.75 3.47 1.30
C HIS A 433 -30.57 3.05 -0.17
N LEU A 434 -29.78 2.00 -0.44
CA LEU A 434 -29.70 1.42 -1.76
C LEU A 434 -30.98 0.67 -2.10
N ASP A 435 -31.32 0.70 -3.39
CA ASP A 435 -32.49 0.03 -3.95
C ASP A 435 -32.38 -1.51 -3.91
N SER A 436 -33.29 -2.17 -4.63
CA SER A 436 -33.36 -3.63 -4.73
C SER A 436 -32.80 -4.15 -6.06
N THR A 437 -31.90 -3.39 -6.70
CA THR A 437 -31.20 -3.90 -7.88
C THR A 437 -30.29 -5.06 -7.49
N VAL A 438 -29.98 -5.95 -8.45
CA VAL A 438 -29.07 -7.08 -8.23
C VAL A 438 -27.71 -6.61 -7.71
N HIS A 439 -27.21 -5.48 -8.20
CA HIS A 439 -25.97 -4.88 -7.73
C HIS A 439 -26.06 -4.39 -6.28
N ALA A 440 -27.12 -3.67 -5.91
CA ALA A 440 -27.34 -3.25 -4.52
C ALA A 440 -27.47 -4.44 -3.56
N ILE A 441 -28.14 -5.52 -3.99
CA ILE A 441 -28.25 -6.78 -3.23
C ILE A 441 -26.86 -7.40 -3.00
N GLN A 442 -25.99 -7.42 -4.01
CA GLN A 442 -24.61 -7.90 -3.86
C GLN A 442 -23.80 -7.05 -2.87
N ILE A 443 -23.98 -5.74 -2.86
CA ILE A 443 -23.34 -4.84 -1.88
C ILE A 443 -23.83 -5.17 -0.46
N LYS A 444 -25.15 -5.39 -0.28
CA LYS A 444 -25.74 -5.78 1.01
C LYS A 444 -25.17 -7.11 1.50
N ILE A 445 -25.05 -8.12 0.63
CA ILE A 445 -24.41 -9.42 0.95
C ILE A 445 -22.97 -9.22 1.42
N LYS A 446 -22.16 -8.45 0.66
CA LYS A 446 -20.76 -8.18 1.03
C LYS A 446 -20.65 -7.44 2.38
N LEU A 447 -21.58 -6.53 2.68
CA LEU A 447 -21.62 -5.87 3.99
C LEU A 447 -21.91 -6.87 5.11
N CYS A 448 -22.87 -7.79 4.93
CA CYS A 448 -23.15 -8.83 5.91
C CYS A 448 -21.91 -9.69 6.18
N GLN A 449 -21.19 -10.11 5.14
CA GLN A 449 -19.94 -10.86 5.28
C GLN A 449 -18.84 -10.06 6.01
N LEU A 450 -18.75 -8.75 5.77
CA LEU A 450 -17.86 -7.86 6.53
C LEU A 450 -18.25 -7.81 8.01
N VAL A 451 -19.55 -7.68 8.31
CA VAL A 451 -20.05 -7.66 9.70
C VAL A 451 -19.73 -8.97 10.42
N GLU A 452 -19.91 -10.11 9.75
CA GLU A 452 -19.54 -11.41 10.29
C GLU A 452 -18.04 -11.49 10.60
N THR A 453 -17.20 -11.16 9.62
CA THR A 453 -15.72 -11.14 9.77
C THR A 453 -15.29 -10.23 10.94
N MET A 454 -15.91 -9.05 11.04
CA MET A 454 -15.65 -8.11 12.13
C MET A 454 -16.01 -8.71 13.50
N MET A 455 -17.13 -9.42 13.61
CA MET A 455 -17.54 -10.05 14.87
C MET A 455 -16.72 -11.29 15.22
N GLN A 456 -16.19 -12.02 14.23
CA GLN A 456 -15.21 -13.10 14.48
C GLN A 456 -13.91 -12.58 15.09
N ARG A 457 -13.56 -11.31 14.83
CA ARG A 457 -12.38 -10.63 15.39
C ARG A 457 -12.72 -9.61 16.48
N ARG A 458 -13.89 -9.75 17.10
CA ARG A 458 -14.39 -8.86 18.16
C ARG A 458 -13.34 -8.55 19.23
N ASP A 459 -12.61 -9.56 19.69
CA ASP A 459 -11.69 -9.41 20.83
C ASP A 459 -10.41 -8.63 20.47
N ASP A 460 -10.10 -8.47 19.18
CA ASP A 460 -8.99 -7.64 18.69
C ASP A 460 -9.40 -6.18 18.43
N LEU A 461 -10.69 -5.88 18.53
CA LEU A 461 -11.27 -4.60 18.15
C LEU A 461 -11.67 -3.78 19.37
N THR A 462 -11.44 -2.46 19.29
CA THR A 462 -11.87 -1.54 20.33
C THR A 462 -13.27 -1.01 20.04
N PHE A 463 -14.21 -1.31 20.94
CA PHE A 463 -15.58 -0.80 20.94
C PHE A 463 -15.78 0.20 22.08
N ARG A 464 -16.34 1.38 21.79
CA ARG A 464 -16.74 2.34 22.85
C ARG A 464 -18.11 2.00 23.41
N GLN A 465 -19.03 1.54 22.55
CA GLN A 465 -20.42 1.24 22.91
C GLN A 465 -20.88 -0.04 22.20
N GLU A 466 -20.14 -1.13 22.42
CA GLU A 466 -20.30 -2.41 21.71
C GLU A 466 -21.76 -2.89 21.65
N MET A 467 -22.45 -2.96 22.80
CA MET A 467 -23.82 -3.45 22.87
C MET A 467 -24.79 -2.60 22.03
N LYS A 468 -24.65 -1.27 22.08
CA LYS A 468 -25.50 -0.37 21.28
C LYS A 468 -25.18 -0.48 19.80
N PHE A 469 -23.90 -0.61 19.45
CA PHE A 469 -23.45 -0.81 18.10
C PHE A 469 -24.03 -2.10 17.51
N ARG A 470 -23.90 -3.23 18.22
CA ARG A 470 -24.45 -4.53 17.80
C ARG A 470 -25.96 -4.49 17.64
N ASN A 471 -26.69 -3.96 18.62
CA ASN A 471 -28.14 -3.81 18.53
C ASN A 471 -28.58 -2.98 17.32
N LYS A 472 -27.84 -1.90 17.01
CA LYS A 472 -28.17 -1.03 15.88
C LYS A 472 -27.91 -1.71 14.53
N LEU A 473 -26.85 -2.52 14.42
CA LEU A 473 -26.62 -3.32 13.23
C LEU A 473 -27.69 -4.41 13.06
N VAL A 474 -28.09 -5.09 14.14
CA VAL A 474 -29.18 -6.09 14.08
C VAL A 474 -30.47 -5.45 13.55
N GLU A 475 -30.85 -4.29 14.08
CA GLU A 475 -32.01 -3.52 13.59
C GLU A 475 -31.93 -3.28 12.07
N TYR A 476 -30.77 -2.84 11.58
CA TYR A 476 -30.59 -2.57 10.15
C TYR A 476 -30.59 -3.81 9.26
N LEU A 477 -29.98 -4.91 9.71
CA LEU A 477 -29.90 -6.14 8.91
C LEU A 477 -31.22 -6.91 8.92
N THR A 478 -31.97 -6.89 10.03
CA THR A 478 -33.30 -7.51 10.11
C THR A 478 -34.31 -6.79 9.20
N ASP A 479 -34.20 -5.46 9.03
CA ASP A 479 -35.03 -4.70 8.09
C ASP A 479 -34.91 -5.22 6.63
N TRP A 480 -33.75 -5.76 6.25
CA TRP A 480 -33.53 -6.35 4.92
C TRP A 480 -34.24 -7.70 4.75
N ILE A 481 -34.18 -8.55 5.78
CA ILE A 481 -34.84 -9.87 5.81
C ILE A 481 -36.37 -9.71 5.76
N MET A 482 -36.90 -8.72 6.50
CA MET A 482 -38.34 -8.51 6.63
C MET A 482 -38.97 -7.81 5.41
N GLY A 483 -38.18 -7.39 4.42
CA GLY A 483 -38.70 -6.73 3.20
C GLY A 483 -39.21 -5.29 3.42
N ASN A 484 -39.01 -4.71 4.61
CA ASN A 484 -39.45 -3.35 4.93
C ASN A 484 -38.70 -2.29 4.12
N SER A 485 -37.47 -2.58 3.68
CA SER A 485 -36.72 -1.72 2.76
C SER A 485 -37.39 -1.54 1.38
N HIS A 486 -38.36 -2.40 1.00
CA HIS A 486 -39.08 -2.28 -0.28
C HIS A 486 -40.29 -1.35 -0.23
N GLN A 487 -40.70 -0.89 0.95
CA GLN A 487 -41.91 -0.05 1.09
C GLN A 487 -41.67 1.44 0.81
N VAL A 488 -40.41 1.90 0.77
CA VAL A 488 -40.10 3.34 0.65
C VAL A 488 -40.43 3.94 -0.74
N ASN A 489 -40.63 3.12 -1.78
CA ASN A 489 -40.91 3.61 -3.16
C ASN A 489 -42.31 3.29 -3.72
N ILE A 490 -43.22 2.66 -2.96
CA ILE A 490 -44.55 2.28 -3.50
C ILE A 490 -45.56 3.45 -3.45
N GLY A 491 -45.24 4.52 -2.71
CA GLY A 491 -46.11 5.71 -2.59
C GLY A 491 -46.32 6.48 -3.90
N ASP A 492 -45.35 6.46 -4.82
CA ASP A 492 -45.37 7.31 -6.02
C ASP A 492 -45.94 6.63 -7.27
N ILE A 493 -46.08 5.30 -7.29
CA ILE A 493 -46.62 4.57 -8.45
C ILE A 493 -48.16 4.50 -8.41
N CYS A 494 -48.76 4.52 -7.22
CA CYS A 494 -50.22 4.48 -7.07
C CYS A 494 -50.92 5.83 -7.36
N SER A 495 -50.19 6.93 -7.53
CA SER A 495 -50.76 8.27 -7.78
C SER A 495 -50.94 8.60 -9.28
N MET A 496 -50.40 7.80 -10.21
CA MET A 496 -50.42 8.10 -11.65
C MET A 496 -51.41 7.27 -12.50
N SER A 497 -52.15 6.32 -11.94
CA SER A 497 -53.12 5.50 -12.72
C SER A 497 -54.56 5.69 -12.27
N ARG A 498 -55.12 6.87 -12.55
CA ARG A 498 -56.59 7.08 -12.65
C ARG A 498 -56.92 7.92 -13.88
N ARG A 499 -56.93 7.29 -15.06
CA ARG A 499 -57.77 7.72 -16.19
C ARG A 499 -58.30 6.50 -16.93
N PRO A 500 -59.62 6.36 -17.13
CA PRO A 500 -60.18 5.30 -17.94
C PRO A 500 -60.33 5.79 -19.39
N THR A 501 -59.68 5.13 -20.34
CA THR A 501 -60.06 5.22 -21.75
C THR A 501 -60.32 3.82 -22.30
N ARG A 502 -61.62 3.51 -22.39
CA ARG A 502 -62.20 2.53 -23.29
C ARG A 502 -61.78 2.86 -24.74
N THR A 503 -61.15 1.91 -25.44
CA THR A 503 -61.57 1.47 -26.79
C THR A 503 -60.80 0.22 -27.24
N ALA A 504 -61.59 -0.80 -27.65
CA ALA A 504 -61.39 -1.87 -28.62
C ALA A 504 -59.95 -2.17 -29.15
N ILE A 505 -59.53 -3.43 -29.30
CA ILE A 505 -60.05 -4.34 -30.34
C ILE A 505 -59.82 -5.81 -29.94
N GLN A 506 -60.90 -6.60 -30.10
CA GLN A 506 -61.00 -8.06 -30.08
C GLN A 506 -60.27 -8.73 -31.27
N ARG A 507 -60.11 -10.06 -31.12
CA ARG A 507 -59.75 -11.15 -32.06
C ARG A 507 -58.37 -11.68 -31.70
N ILE A 508 -58.19 -12.95 -31.32
CA ILE A 508 -58.72 -14.17 -31.92
C ILE A 508 -58.90 -15.24 -30.82
N ILE A 509 -60.08 -15.84 -30.75
CA ILE A 509 -60.35 -17.16 -30.14
C ILE A 509 -60.99 -18.03 -31.23
N HIS A 510 -60.73 -19.33 -31.12
CA HIS A 510 -61.22 -20.54 -31.83
C HIS A 510 -60.11 -21.16 -32.69
N SER A 511 -59.67 -22.39 -32.44
CA SER A 511 -60.53 -23.57 -32.33
C SER A 511 -59.91 -24.78 -31.58
N ASN A 512 -60.84 -25.58 -31.04
CA ASN A 512 -60.86 -27.03 -30.80
C ASN A 512 -60.42 -27.61 -29.43
N GLN A 513 -61.48 -28.12 -28.77
CA GLN A 513 -61.54 -28.98 -27.60
C GLN A 513 -60.85 -30.34 -27.83
N THR A 514 -60.29 -30.92 -26.77
CA THR A 514 -60.79 -32.19 -26.19
C THR A 514 -60.13 -32.48 -24.84
N THR A 515 -60.98 -32.61 -23.82
CA THR A 515 -60.88 -33.47 -22.61
C THR A 515 -59.52 -34.02 -22.19
N ASN A 516 -59.01 -33.59 -21.03
CA ASN A 516 -58.70 -34.53 -19.95
C ASN A 516 -58.61 -33.83 -18.59
N GLN A 517 -59.29 -34.42 -17.61
CA GLN A 517 -59.13 -34.10 -16.20
C GLN A 517 -57.71 -34.46 -15.79
N ASN A 518 -56.98 -33.49 -15.24
CA ASN A 518 -55.97 -33.75 -14.23
C ASN A 518 -55.72 -32.48 -13.42
N SER A 519 -55.80 -32.66 -12.11
CA SER A 519 -55.47 -31.69 -11.08
C SER A 519 -54.07 -31.13 -11.26
N ASN A 520 -53.96 -29.91 -11.77
CA ASN A 520 -52.78 -29.08 -11.58
C ASN A 520 -53.27 -27.73 -11.08
N LYS A 521 -53.12 -27.51 -9.76
CA LYS A 521 -53.10 -26.17 -9.19
C LYS A 521 -52.07 -25.38 -9.98
N ALA A 522 -52.50 -24.34 -10.70
CA ALA A 522 -51.58 -23.32 -11.16
C ALA A 522 -50.80 -22.81 -9.93
N PRO A 523 -49.46 -22.72 -9.97
CA PRO A 523 -48.73 -22.14 -8.86
C PRO A 523 -49.19 -20.69 -8.70
N THR A 524 -49.64 -20.37 -7.50
CA THR A 524 -49.95 -19.02 -7.05
C THR A 524 -48.70 -18.14 -7.28
N PRO A 525 -48.80 -16.89 -7.77
CA PRO A 525 -47.66 -16.05 -8.11
C PRO A 525 -46.97 -15.44 -6.87
N LEU A 526 -46.72 -16.26 -5.83
CA LEU A 526 -46.21 -15.82 -4.53
C LEU A 526 -44.77 -16.27 -4.23
N PHE A 527 -44.10 -17.02 -5.10
CA PHE A 527 -42.77 -17.58 -4.80
C PHE A 527 -41.86 -17.72 -6.04
N LEU A 528 -41.63 -16.63 -6.77
CA LEU A 528 -40.45 -16.51 -7.63
C LEU A 528 -39.49 -15.52 -6.97
N ARG A 529 -39.02 -15.88 -5.78
CA ARG A 529 -37.95 -15.15 -5.11
C ARG A 529 -36.64 -15.44 -5.86
N SER A 530 -35.88 -14.41 -6.20
CA SER A 530 -34.64 -14.60 -6.96
C SER A 530 -33.61 -15.33 -6.08
N GLN A 531 -32.71 -16.12 -6.67
CA GLN A 531 -31.62 -16.76 -5.92
C GLN A 531 -30.81 -15.72 -5.14
N THR A 532 -30.61 -14.53 -5.70
CA THR A 532 -29.91 -13.42 -5.04
C THR A 532 -30.60 -12.89 -3.78
N ASP A 533 -31.94 -12.93 -3.71
CA ASP A 533 -32.66 -12.54 -2.50
C ASP A 533 -32.53 -13.61 -1.41
N VAL A 534 -32.42 -14.89 -1.79
CA VAL A 534 -32.17 -16.00 -0.86
C VAL A 534 -30.75 -15.89 -0.29
N ASP A 535 -29.77 -15.61 -1.14
CA ASP A 535 -28.38 -15.41 -0.72
C ASP A 535 -28.26 -14.21 0.25
N LEU A 536 -29.02 -13.14 0.01
CA LEU A 536 -29.08 -11.99 0.92
C LEU A 536 -29.69 -12.33 2.28
N ASP A 537 -30.79 -13.08 2.31
CA ASP A 537 -31.39 -13.53 3.56
C ASP A 537 -30.41 -14.38 4.36
N GLN A 538 -29.75 -15.33 3.70
CA GLN A 538 -28.75 -16.19 4.34
C GLN A 538 -27.62 -15.36 4.94
N ALA A 539 -26.98 -14.49 4.15
CA ALA A 539 -25.88 -13.65 4.62
C ALA A 539 -26.32 -12.72 5.76
N SER A 540 -27.53 -12.16 5.69
CA SER A 540 -28.09 -11.30 6.74
C SER A 540 -28.34 -12.07 8.04
N MET A 541 -28.86 -13.31 7.95
CA MET A 541 -29.05 -14.17 9.12
C MET A 541 -27.72 -14.58 9.76
N GLU A 542 -26.71 -14.94 8.96
CA GLU A 542 -25.35 -15.26 9.44
C GLU A 542 -24.73 -14.07 10.18
N ALA A 543 -24.82 -12.87 9.60
CA ALA A 543 -24.32 -11.65 10.22
C ALA A 543 -25.08 -11.28 11.52
N VAL A 544 -26.41 -11.43 11.54
CA VAL A 544 -27.21 -11.22 12.76
C VAL A 544 -26.84 -12.23 13.84
N ALA A 545 -26.66 -13.50 13.49
CA ALA A 545 -26.21 -14.52 14.44
C ALA A 545 -24.84 -14.16 15.05
N ALA A 546 -23.89 -13.70 14.22
CA ALA A 546 -22.58 -13.24 14.68
C ALA A 546 -22.67 -12.00 15.60
N LEU A 547 -23.63 -11.09 15.35
CA LEU A 547 -23.89 -9.92 16.21
C LEU A 547 -24.55 -10.29 17.54
N LEU A 548 -25.37 -11.34 17.58
CA LEU A 548 -26.06 -11.79 18.79
C LEU A 548 -25.22 -12.75 19.64
N ALA A 549 -24.19 -13.37 19.06
CA ALA A 549 -23.31 -14.30 19.76
C ALA A 549 -22.69 -13.66 21.02
N GLY A 550 -22.85 -14.35 22.16
CA GLY A 550 -22.31 -13.93 23.45
C GLY A 550 -23.09 -12.80 24.16
N LEU A 551 -24.23 -12.35 23.62
CA LEU A 551 -25.11 -11.42 24.33
C LEU A 551 -25.89 -12.16 25.44
N PRO A 552 -26.09 -11.53 26.62
CA PRO A 552 -26.93 -12.12 27.65
C PRO A 552 -28.37 -12.18 27.13
N LEU A 553 -28.98 -13.38 27.19
CA LEU A 553 -30.40 -13.53 26.93
C LEU A 553 -31.16 -12.68 27.95
N GLN A 554 -32.12 -11.86 27.48
CA GLN A 554 -33.07 -11.28 28.43
C GLN A 554 -33.80 -12.43 29.12
N PRO A 555 -33.91 -12.44 30.46
CA PRO A 555 -34.72 -13.44 31.13
C PRO A 555 -36.14 -13.36 30.58
N GLU A 556 -36.75 -14.52 30.33
CA GLU A 556 -38.14 -14.60 29.88
C GLU A 556 -39.04 -13.79 30.82
N GLU A 557 -40.10 -13.15 30.31
CA GLU A 557 -40.97 -12.28 31.11
C GLU A 557 -41.59 -12.96 32.35
N SER A 558 -41.49 -14.29 32.44
CA SER A 558 -41.80 -15.10 33.63
C SER A 558 -40.96 -14.76 34.87
N ASP A 559 -39.73 -14.26 34.71
CA ASP A 559 -38.81 -13.94 35.82
C ASP A 559 -38.78 -12.45 36.18
N ARG A 560 -39.65 -11.62 35.57
CA ARG A 560 -39.77 -10.19 35.95
C ARG A 560 -40.29 -9.98 37.37
N GLY A 561 -40.87 -11.02 37.99
CA GLY A 561 -41.29 -10.99 39.40
C GLY A 561 -40.14 -10.74 40.37
N ASP A 562 -38.96 -11.30 40.09
CA ASP A 562 -37.82 -11.27 41.02
C ASP A 562 -36.92 -10.04 40.86
N LEU A 563 -37.00 -9.29 39.76
CA LEU A 563 -36.08 -8.17 39.52
C LEU A 563 -36.38 -6.95 40.42
N MET A 564 -37.64 -6.75 40.83
CA MET A 564 -38.00 -5.74 41.83
C MET A 564 -37.59 -6.17 43.24
N GLU A 565 -37.66 -7.47 43.54
CA GLU A 565 -37.30 -8.03 44.84
C GLU A 565 -35.76 -8.07 45.03
N ALA A 566 -35.02 -8.42 43.98
CA ALA A 566 -33.56 -8.36 43.93
C ALA A 566 -33.02 -6.91 44.02
N LYS A 567 -33.72 -5.91 43.45
CA LYS A 567 -33.37 -4.50 43.64
C LYS A 567 -33.65 -4.01 45.06
N SER A 568 -34.68 -4.54 45.72
CA SER A 568 -35.02 -4.19 47.12
C SER A 568 -33.98 -4.73 48.11
N GLN A 569 -33.39 -5.90 47.85
CA GLN A 569 -32.35 -6.49 48.70
C GLN A 569 -30.96 -5.84 48.58
N LEU A 570 -30.72 -5.05 47.52
CA LEU A 570 -29.47 -4.29 47.33
C LEU A 570 -29.44 -2.94 48.07
N PHE A 571 -30.57 -2.53 48.68
CA PHE A 571 -30.71 -1.28 49.43
C PHE A 571 -31.20 -1.46 50.87
N LEU A 572 -31.05 -2.66 51.44
CA LEU A 572 -31.28 -2.95 52.87
C LEU A 572 -29.95 -3.20 53.60
#